data_AF-A0A533UGL3-F1
#
_entry.id   AF-A0A533UGL3-F1
#
_cell.length_a   1.000
_cell.length_b   1.000
_cell.length_c   1.000
_cell.angle_alpha   90.00
_cell.angle_beta   90.00
_cell.angle_gamma   90.00
#
_symmetry.space_group_name_H-M   'P 1'
#
loop_
_entity.id
_entity.type
_entity.pdbx_description
1 polymer ?
#
loop_
_entity_poly.entity_id
_entity_poly.type
_entity_poly.pdbx_seq_one_letter_code
_entity_poly.pdbx_strand_id
1 'polypeptide(L)'
;QVIITNFDVLHYHMWHRSRFATLLNSVKFLVVDEAHVYSGIFGSNVHYIIKRLKRICPKLQIISSSATLDNALSFCEQLFGVKMNLVTGSGKKGKIDFSMLFPSLRTQRALMIEILKKLTTKKHKTLVFNNSHLNSELLAMQARRQKIDIKVHRAGLMANYRKSVENSFKNDTLMAISATPTLELGIDVGNVDGVISSTIPVNRLVQRIGRAARKGQNGYAFLVLGNDPISQYYKNHPTDYFEDVEKIYIDPKNPFVEEFQVLAMACDKPIAKHELVEHSEVIARHVSVGNLTAIDNRYVPNYEQIKSLLDDYSIRGIGKSIDIFLNGKKVGERNLPIALEELHQSAVYFLAGIRYKVKELEYPKKMNVKLEYLPRDYPYYTKALTEEWPTIKTIFEKRNANGIEVAFCRLHIQKRVYGYVNIEIGYEVTQGQRVLLEKPLEFDFDTKGIVFKAPKPVIEIGKSENEEYTEASGYHATEHVVIEGSNMITGGVSQDLGGISLGTSGLVFIYDSAIGGNGASKALYDRLEKAFERSLYIVKECPCKSESGCPRCTYSYRCGNNNEYLHKLAATEILQRINDGEITEVSEPVEGDKPLV
;
A
#
# COMPACT_ATOMS: atom_id res chain seq x y z
N GLN A 1 14.24 32.33 13.81
CA GLN A 1 13.90 31.13 14.60
C GLN A 1 13.50 30.03 13.62
N VAL A 2 13.82 28.77 13.93
CA VAL A 2 13.48 27.61 13.09
C VAL A 2 12.74 26.59 13.96
N ILE A 3 11.60 26.11 13.48
CA ILE A 3 10.81 25.05 14.14
C ILE A 3 10.89 23.82 13.25
N ILE A 4 11.32 22.70 13.81
CA ILE A 4 11.34 21.40 13.13
C ILE A 4 10.17 20.59 13.69
N THR A 5 9.28 20.14 12.80
CA THR A 5 8.07 19.40 13.17
C THR A 5 7.62 18.49 12.02
N ASN A 6 6.52 17.77 12.18
CA ASN A 6 5.87 16.98 11.13
C ASN A 6 4.42 17.46 10.92
N PHE A 7 3.78 16.99 9.84
CA PHE A 7 2.41 17.38 9.51
C PHE A 7 1.37 16.86 10.52
N ASP A 8 1.64 15.75 11.23
CA ASP A 8 0.75 15.26 12.29
C ASP A 8 0.66 16.27 13.44
N VAL A 9 1.81 16.78 13.90
CA VAL A 9 1.92 17.77 14.97
C VAL A 9 1.34 19.12 14.52
N LEU A 10 1.59 19.54 13.27
CA LEU A 10 0.97 20.74 12.70
C LEU A 10 -0.57 20.61 12.69
N HIS A 11 -1.08 19.53 12.11
CA HIS A 11 -2.51 19.24 12.03
C HIS A 11 -3.15 19.30 13.42
N TYR A 12 -2.59 18.53 14.37
CA TYR A 12 -3.07 18.43 15.75
C TYR A 12 -3.15 19.80 16.41
N HIS A 13 -2.06 20.57 16.42
CA HIS A 13 -2.03 21.84 17.14
C HIS A 13 -2.91 22.92 16.51
N MET A 14 -2.99 22.96 15.18
CA MET A 14 -3.80 23.95 14.47
C MET A 14 -5.28 23.85 14.87
N TRP A 15 -5.88 22.64 14.78
CA TRP A 15 -7.30 22.51 15.07
C TRP A 15 -7.61 22.58 16.56
N HIS A 16 -6.67 22.16 17.43
CA HIS A 16 -6.76 22.34 18.87
C HIS A 16 -6.55 23.80 19.34
N ARG A 17 -6.16 24.71 18.45
CA ARG A 17 -5.80 26.11 18.78
C ARG A 17 -4.84 26.21 19.97
N SER A 18 -3.85 25.31 20.02
CA SER A 18 -2.89 25.28 21.12
C SER A 18 -2.02 26.55 21.12
N ARG A 19 -1.25 26.77 22.20
CA ARG A 19 -0.23 27.84 22.21
C ARG A 19 0.77 27.74 21.05
N PHE A 20 1.03 26.53 20.55
CA PHE A 20 1.87 26.33 19.39
C PHE A 20 1.21 26.86 18.10
N ALA A 21 -0.11 26.75 17.95
CA ALA A 21 -0.83 27.29 16.80
C ALA A 21 -0.66 28.82 16.69
N THR A 22 -0.60 29.53 17.82
CA THR A 22 -0.34 30.98 17.83
C THR A 22 1.01 31.35 17.23
N LEU A 23 2.04 30.50 17.40
CA LEU A 23 3.36 30.71 16.78
C LEU A 23 3.28 30.61 15.25
N LEU A 24 2.40 29.75 14.74
CA LEU A 24 2.24 29.51 13.31
C LEU A 24 1.76 30.78 12.57
N ASN A 25 1.03 31.69 13.23
CA ASN A 25 0.52 32.94 12.64
C ASN A 25 1.61 33.88 12.08
N SER A 26 2.87 33.69 12.46
CA SER A 26 4.00 34.53 12.05
C SER A 26 4.93 33.86 11.03
N VAL A 27 4.61 32.64 10.61
CA VAL A 27 5.47 31.83 9.73
C VAL A 27 5.52 32.44 8.33
N LYS A 28 6.75 32.64 7.83
CA LYS A 28 7.02 33.17 6.49
C LYS A 28 7.45 32.09 5.50
N PHE A 29 8.09 31.03 5.99
CA PHE A 29 8.64 29.95 5.17
C PHE A 29 8.14 28.60 5.69
N LEU A 30 7.64 27.77 4.78
CA LEU A 30 7.42 26.35 5.02
C LEU A 30 8.44 25.57 4.19
N VAL A 31 9.37 24.90 4.87
CA VAL A 31 10.34 24.00 4.23
C VAL A 31 9.84 22.58 4.38
N VAL A 32 9.60 21.90 3.25
CA VAL A 32 9.08 20.52 3.20
C VAL A 32 10.14 19.61 2.60
N ASP A 33 10.76 18.81 3.46
CA ASP A 33 11.75 17.83 3.05
C ASP A 33 11.07 16.55 2.53
N GLU A 34 11.64 15.93 1.50
CA GLU A 34 11.18 14.65 0.92
C GLU A 34 9.69 14.66 0.50
N ALA A 35 9.28 15.66 -0.28
CA ALA A 35 7.89 15.89 -0.68
C ALA A 35 7.18 14.65 -1.20
N HIS A 36 7.91 13.81 -1.93
CA HIS A 36 7.43 12.58 -2.53
C HIS A 36 6.84 11.56 -1.54
N VAL A 37 7.17 11.66 -0.25
CA VAL A 37 6.60 10.83 0.82
C VAL A 37 5.12 11.17 1.07
N TYR A 38 4.70 12.39 0.72
CA TYR A 38 3.34 12.87 0.92
C TYR A 38 2.46 12.53 -0.28
N SER A 39 2.23 11.24 -0.49
CA SER A 39 1.42 10.69 -1.59
C SER A 39 0.13 10.03 -1.10
N GLY A 40 -0.77 9.71 -2.02
CA GLY A 40 -2.07 9.08 -1.73
C GLY A 40 -2.89 9.85 -0.71
N ILE A 41 -3.56 9.15 0.22
CA ILE A 41 -4.37 9.74 1.31
C ILE A 41 -3.55 10.69 2.19
N PHE A 42 -2.30 10.32 2.49
CA PHE A 42 -1.45 11.16 3.34
C PHE A 42 -1.10 12.47 2.63
N GLY A 43 -0.80 12.39 1.34
CA GLY A 43 -0.60 13.57 0.49
C GLY A 43 -1.83 14.47 0.38
N SER A 44 -3.01 13.88 0.18
CA SER A 44 -4.28 14.61 0.20
C SER A 44 -4.49 15.35 1.53
N ASN A 45 -4.22 14.70 2.66
CA ASN A 45 -4.26 15.33 3.97
C ASN A 45 -3.28 16.49 4.10
N VAL A 46 -2.03 16.28 3.69
CA VAL A 46 -0.97 17.28 3.73
C VAL A 46 -1.34 18.49 2.86
N HIS A 47 -1.93 18.27 1.68
CA HIS A 47 -2.48 19.33 0.84
C HIS A 47 -3.48 20.22 1.60
N TYR A 48 -4.45 19.62 2.29
CA TYR A 48 -5.41 20.36 3.12
C TYR A 48 -4.77 21.07 4.32
N ILE A 49 -3.79 20.45 4.99
CA ILE A 49 -3.06 21.06 6.10
C ILE A 49 -2.27 22.29 5.62
N ILE A 50 -1.68 22.23 4.42
CA ILE A 50 -1.00 23.38 3.80
C ILE A 50 -2.00 24.47 3.43
N LYS A 51 -3.17 24.12 2.86
CA LYS A 51 -4.26 25.08 2.60
C LYS A 51 -4.70 25.77 3.89
N ARG A 52 -4.90 25.01 4.97
CA ARG A 52 -5.22 25.54 6.31
C ARG A 52 -4.15 26.50 6.81
N LEU A 53 -2.86 26.13 6.69
CA LEU A 53 -1.76 26.99 7.11
C LEU A 53 -1.71 28.28 6.29
N LYS A 54 -2.01 28.23 4.99
CA LYS A 54 -2.12 29.42 4.12
C LYS A 54 -3.30 30.32 4.48
N ARG A 55 -4.44 29.78 4.93
CA ARG A 55 -5.56 30.58 5.45
C ARG A 55 -5.17 31.41 6.67
N ILE A 56 -4.24 30.89 7.47
CA ILE A 56 -3.66 31.58 8.61
C ILE A 56 -2.53 32.53 8.18
N CYS A 57 -1.68 32.09 7.23
CA CYS A 57 -0.50 32.80 6.74
C CYS A 57 -0.54 32.99 5.21
N PRO A 58 -1.24 34.02 4.69
CA PRO A 58 -1.43 34.18 3.24
C PRO A 58 -0.16 34.42 2.42
N LYS A 59 0.91 34.94 3.07
CA LYS A 59 2.20 35.26 2.42
C LYS A 59 3.25 34.15 2.60
N LEU A 60 2.82 32.92 2.89
CA LEU A 60 3.72 31.78 3.12
C LEU A 60 4.49 31.40 1.85
N GLN A 61 5.82 31.49 1.90
CA GLN A 61 6.69 30.94 0.86
C GLN A 61 6.97 29.46 1.12
N ILE A 62 6.85 28.63 0.10
CA ILE A 62 7.08 27.18 0.20
C ILE A 62 8.38 26.83 -0.50
N ILE A 63 9.22 26.06 0.20
CA ILE A 63 10.46 25.51 -0.32
C ILE A 63 10.38 24.01 -0.08
N SER A 64 10.75 23.21 -1.06
CA SER A 64 10.65 21.76 -0.93
C SER A 64 11.79 21.02 -1.61
N SER A 65 12.19 19.89 -1.02
CA SER A 65 13.06 18.90 -1.64
C SER A 65 12.22 17.68 -2.04
N SER A 66 12.65 16.94 -3.06
CA SER A 66 12.04 15.69 -3.46
C SER A 66 13.09 14.79 -4.11
N ALA A 67 12.81 13.49 -4.17
CA ALA A 67 13.62 12.57 -4.96
C ALA A 67 13.53 12.90 -6.46
N THR A 68 14.47 12.37 -7.23
CA THR A 68 14.42 12.46 -8.70
C THR A 68 13.22 11.66 -9.21
N LEU A 69 12.16 12.37 -9.60
CA LEU A 69 10.91 11.83 -10.14
C LEU A 69 10.53 12.60 -11.38
N ASP A 70 10.00 11.91 -12.39
CA ASP A 70 9.62 12.51 -13.67
C ASP A 70 8.53 13.58 -13.50
N ASN A 71 7.60 13.35 -12.57
CA ASN A 71 6.47 14.24 -12.31
C ASN A 71 6.63 15.11 -11.04
N ALA A 72 7.87 15.31 -10.55
CA ALA A 72 8.13 16.02 -9.29
C ALA A 72 7.51 17.43 -9.24
N LEU A 73 7.65 18.21 -10.33
CA LEU A 73 7.12 19.57 -10.39
C LEU A 73 5.59 19.57 -10.28
N SER A 74 4.90 18.85 -11.16
CA SER A 74 3.44 18.77 -11.16
C SER A 74 2.89 18.20 -9.86
N PHE A 75 3.56 17.21 -9.27
CA PHE A 75 3.18 16.63 -7.98
C PHE A 75 3.26 17.68 -6.86
N CYS A 76 4.38 18.42 -6.78
CA CYS A 76 4.56 19.47 -5.77
C CYS A 76 3.54 20.61 -5.97
N GLU A 77 3.27 21.02 -7.22
CA GLU A 77 2.26 22.05 -7.50
C GLU A 77 0.86 21.63 -7.03
N GLN A 78 0.49 20.36 -7.26
CA GLN A 78 -0.75 19.79 -6.73
C GLN A 78 -0.74 19.74 -5.20
N LEU A 79 0.34 19.23 -4.59
CA LEU A 79 0.47 19.08 -3.12
C LEU A 79 0.38 20.42 -2.41
N PHE A 80 1.11 21.42 -2.89
CA PHE A 80 1.18 22.73 -2.25
C PHE A 80 0.06 23.68 -2.71
N GLY A 81 -0.63 23.38 -3.81
CA GLY A 81 -1.67 24.23 -4.40
C GLY A 81 -1.14 25.59 -4.87
N VAL A 82 0.13 25.66 -5.30
CA VAL A 82 0.78 26.86 -5.85
C VAL A 82 1.74 26.45 -6.96
N LYS A 83 1.99 27.38 -7.88
CA LYS A 83 3.08 27.22 -8.87
C LYS A 83 4.42 27.14 -8.16
N MET A 84 5.29 26.25 -8.64
CA MET A 84 6.62 26.00 -8.08
C MET A 84 7.68 26.18 -9.15
N ASN A 85 8.90 26.53 -8.75
CA ASN A 85 10.06 26.58 -9.64
C ASN A 85 10.96 25.38 -9.37
N LEU A 86 11.25 24.58 -10.39
CA LEU A 86 12.13 23.42 -10.27
C LEU A 86 13.59 23.87 -10.25
N VAL A 87 14.32 23.47 -9.20
CA VAL A 87 15.77 23.67 -9.09
C VAL A 87 16.44 22.30 -9.11
N THR A 88 17.27 22.05 -10.12
CA THR A 88 18.00 20.78 -10.28
C THR A 88 19.47 20.96 -9.92
N GLY A 89 20.05 19.96 -9.25
CA GLY A 89 21.49 19.89 -8.97
C GLY A 89 22.02 18.48 -9.17
N SER A 90 23.30 18.37 -9.53
CA SER A 90 24.00 17.09 -9.66
C SER A 90 25.05 16.93 -8.57
N GLY A 91 25.03 15.82 -7.84
CA GLY A 91 26.08 15.42 -6.90
C GLY A 91 27.02 14.35 -7.47
N LYS A 92 28.23 14.21 -6.92
CA LYS A 92 29.11 13.08 -7.23
C LYS A 92 28.46 11.78 -6.74
N LYS A 93 28.13 10.88 -7.67
CA LYS A 93 27.64 9.52 -7.34
C LYS A 93 28.85 8.58 -7.19
N GLY A 94 28.87 7.78 -6.14
CA GLY A 94 29.83 6.67 -6.02
C GLY A 94 29.59 5.64 -7.12
N LYS A 95 30.62 4.88 -7.50
CA LYS A 95 30.47 3.77 -8.43
C LYS A 95 29.78 2.61 -7.71
N ILE A 96 28.74 2.05 -8.32
CA ILE A 96 27.98 0.94 -7.76
C ILE A 96 27.92 -0.18 -8.79
N ASP A 97 28.35 -1.37 -8.40
CA ASP A 97 28.19 -2.58 -9.19
C ASP A 97 26.80 -3.16 -8.88
N PHE A 98 25.93 -3.16 -9.89
CA PHE A 98 24.52 -3.56 -9.77
C PHE A 98 24.27 -4.91 -10.45
N SER A 99 23.56 -5.80 -9.76
CA SER A 99 23.12 -7.09 -10.30
C SER A 99 21.64 -7.34 -10.00
N MET A 100 20.88 -7.68 -11.04
CA MET A 100 19.52 -8.21 -10.92
C MET A 100 19.59 -9.75 -10.95
N LEU A 101 19.00 -10.41 -9.94
CA LEU A 101 19.14 -11.85 -9.73
C LEU A 101 17.77 -12.52 -9.59
N PHE A 102 17.53 -13.55 -10.39
CA PHE A 102 16.35 -14.41 -10.29
C PHE A 102 16.66 -15.71 -9.54
N PRO A 103 15.89 -16.10 -8.50
CA PRO A 103 16.17 -17.29 -7.70
C PRO A 103 15.62 -18.57 -8.36
N SER A 104 16.36 -19.14 -9.33
CA SER A 104 15.89 -20.32 -10.09
C SER A 104 15.77 -21.62 -9.27
N LEU A 105 16.66 -21.85 -8.31
CA LEU A 105 16.80 -23.13 -7.57
C LEU A 105 16.49 -23.02 -6.08
N ARG A 106 15.97 -21.88 -5.63
CA ARG A 106 15.80 -21.56 -4.21
C ARG A 106 14.73 -20.49 -4.04
N THR A 107 14.31 -20.23 -2.80
CA THR A 107 13.44 -19.08 -2.52
C THR A 107 14.21 -17.76 -2.63
N GLN A 108 13.51 -16.66 -2.94
CA GLN A 108 14.07 -15.30 -2.93
C GLN A 108 14.82 -15.01 -1.62
N ARG A 109 14.18 -15.32 -0.49
CA ARG A 109 14.76 -15.14 0.86
C ARG A 109 16.05 -15.96 1.05
N ALA A 110 16.10 -17.21 0.59
CA ALA A 110 17.32 -18.02 0.69
C ALA A 110 18.47 -17.42 -0.14
N LEU A 111 18.19 -16.89 -1.33
CA LEU A 111 19.19 -16.19 -2.15
C LEU A 111 19.68 -14.91 -1.47
N MET A 112 18.77 -14.09 -0.93
CA MET A 112 19.12 -12.88 -0.19
C MET A 112 20.03 -13.19 1.01
N ILE A 113 19.76 -14.26 1.76
CA ILE A 113 20.58 -14.69 2.90
C ILE A 113 21.95 -15.17 2.45
N GLU A 114 22.07 -15.88 1.33
CA GLU A 114 23.38 -16.30 0.80
C GLU A 114 24.23 -15.09 0.41
N ILE A 115 23.65 -14.12 -0.31
CA ILE A 115 24.33 -12.89 -0.71
C ILE A 115 24.76 -12.12 0.56
N LEU A 116 23.85 -11.97 1.52
CA LEU A 116 24.14 -11.32 2.80
C LEU A 116 25.30 -12.00 3.53
N LYS A 117 25.30 -13.33 3.60
CA LYS A 117 26.38 -14.10 4.22
C LYS A 117 27.71 -13.79 3.55
N LYS A 118 27.78 -13.83 2.22
CA LYS A 118 29.00 -13.51 1.46
C LYS A 118 29.50 -12.09 1.72
N LEU A 119 28.60 -11.10 1.75
CA LEU A 119 28.96 -9.71 2.04
C LEU A 119 29.48 -9.53 3.47
N THR A 120 28.74 -10.04 4.46
CA THR A 120 29.12 -9.92 5.87
C THR A 120 30.40 -10.69 6.22
N THR A 121 30.67 -11.85 5.62
CA THR A 121 31.96 -12.57 5.76
C THR A 121 33.13 -11.74 5.26
N LYS A 122 32.93 -10.92 4.22
CA LYS A 122 33.94 -9.97 3.70
C LYS A 122 33.97 -8.63 4.46
N LYS A 123 33.25 -8.53 5.58
CA LYS A 123 33.09 -7.30 6.37
C LYS A 123 32.45 -6.13 5.61
N HIS A 124 31.59 -6.41 4.64
CA HIS A 124 30.76 -5.40 4.01
C HIS A 124 29.47 -5.18 4.81
N LYS A 125 29.30 -3.98 5.37
CA LYS A 125 28.08 -3.58 6.06
C LYS A 125 26.93 -3.50 5.07
N THR A 126 25.88 -4.24 5.36
CA THR A 126 24.83 -4.53 4.37
C THR A 126 23.45 -4.16 4.88
N LEU A 127 22.69 -3.41 4.08
CA LEU A 127 21.26 -3.20 4.29
C LEU A 127 20.46 -4.18 3.42
N VAL A 128 19.48 -4.85 4.03
CA VAL A 128 18.59 -5.79 3.35
C VAL A 128 17.16 -5.27 3.41
N PHE A 129 16.64 -4.78 2.29
CA PHE A 129 15.29 -4.26 2.17
C PHE A 129 14.30 -5.33 1.75
N ASN A 130 13.20 -5.42 2.49
CA ASN A 130 12.06 -6.30 2.21
C ASN A 130 10.77 -5.46 2.11
N ASN A 131 9.78 -5.97 1.39
CA ASN A 131 8.53 -5.22 1.14
C ASN A 131 7.48 -5.35 2.25
N SER A 132 7.60 -6.32 3.16
CA SER A 132 6.62 -6.53 4.24
C SER A 132 7.28 -6.68 5.61
N HIS A 133 6.54 -6.32 6.66
CA HIS A 133 6.95 -6.54 8.05
C HIS A 133 7.29 -8.01 8.30
N LEU A 134 6.44 -8.93 7.82
CA LEU A 134 6.65 -10.36 7.96
C LEU A 134 7.95 -10.82 7.28
N ASN A 135 8.21 -10.38 6.04
CA ASN A 135 9.41 -10.79 5.31
C ASN A 135 10.70 -10.27 5.96
N SER A 136 10.72 -9.03 6.47
CA SER A 136 11.88 -8.50 7.20
C SER A 136 12.21 -9.34 8.43
N GLU A 137 11.19 -9.73 9.19
CA GLU A 137 11.34 -10.53 10.42
C GLU A 137 11.79 -11.95 10.10
N LEU A 138 11.14 -12.59 9.12
CA LEU A 138 11.45 -13.93 8.65
C LEU A 138 12.87 -14.06 8.07
N LEU A 139 13.32 -13.06 7.30
CA LEU A 139 14.68 -13.03 6.76
C LEU A 139 15.72 -12.92 7.88
N ALA A 140 15.51 -11.99 8.84
CA ALA A 140 16.42 -11.84 9.97
C ALA A 140 16.46 -13.10 10.85
N MET A 141 15.31 -13.75 11.09
CA MET A 141 15.23 -15.01 11.83
C MET A 141 16.06 -16.10 11.16
N GLN A 142 15.91 -16.29 9.84
CA GLN A 142 16.67 -17.31 9.10
C GLN A 142 18.16 -16.97 8.99
N ALA A 143 18.51 -15.70 8.80
CA ALA A 143 19.90 -15.24 8.78
C ALA A 143 20.61 -15.47 10.13
N ARG A 144 19.94 -15.22 11.26
CA ARG A 144 20.49 -15.52 12.60
C ARG A 144 20.76 -17.00 12.81
N ARG A 145 19.90 -17.89 12.29
CA ARG A 145 20.16 -19.35 12.31
C ARG A 145 21.44 -19.72 11.56
N GLN A 146 21.86 -18.90 10.59
CA GLN A 146 23.15 -19.04 9.88
C GLN A 146 24.30 -18.25 10.52
N LYS A 147 24.14 -17.79 11.77
CA LYS A 147 25.14 -17.02 12.53
C LYS A 147 25.49 -15.65 11.92
N ILE A 148 24.59 -15.07 11.15
CA ILE A 148 24.73 -13.69 10.65
C ILE A 148 24.25 -12.72 11.72
N ASP A 149 25.08 -11.74 12.07
CA ASP A 149 24.70 -10.67 13.00
C ASP A 149 23.78 -9.65 12.30
N ILE A 150 22.48 -9.73 12.60
CA ILE A 150 21.42 -8.94 11.95
C ILE A 150 20.31 -8.53 12.93
N LYS A 151 19.89 -7.26 12.83
CA LYS A 151 18.69 -6.72 13.51
C LYS A 151 17.61 -6.30 12.52
N VAL A 152 16.38 -6.15 13.02
CA VAL A 152 15.21 -5.76 12.20
C VAL A 152 14.92 -4.28 12.41
N HIS A 153 14.56 -3.57 11.35
CA HIS A 153 14.16 -2.16 11.42
C HIS A 153 12.93 -1.92 10.55
N ARG A 154 11.76 -1.73 11.17
CA ARG A 154 10.48 -1.55 10.46
C ARG A 154 9.51 -0.68 11.24
N ALA A 155 8.44 -0.24 10.57
CA ALA A 155 7.33 0.45 11.22
C ALA A 155 6.59 -0.49 12.19
N GLY A 156 5.93 0.09 13.20
CA GLY A 156 5.29 -0.65 14.29
C GLY A 156 6.23 -1.20 15.36
N LEU A 157 7.55 -1.00 15.23
CA LEU A 157 8.50 -1.21 16.33
C LEU A 157 8.70 0.07 17.14
N MET A 158 8.91 -0.08 18.45
CA MET A 158 9.12 1.02 19.38
C MET A 158 10.29 1.91 18.95
N ALA A 159 10.14 3.23 19.11
CA ALA A 159 11.12 4.21 18.66
C ALA A 159 12.51 4.04 19.32
N ASN A 160 12.53 3.69 20.61
CA ASN A 160 13.77 3.40 21.36
C ASN A 160 14.53 2.19 20.78
N TYR A 161 13.83 1.13 20.40
CA TYR A 161 14.42 -0.03 19.75
C TYR A 161 15.03 0.34 18.40
N ARG A 162 14.29 1.06 17.55
CA ARG A 162 14.78 1.53 16.24
C ARG A 162 16.07 2.34 16.37
N LYS A 163 16.09 3.33 17.27
CA LYS A 163 17.26 4.15 17.57
C LYS A 163 18.46 3.32 18.07
N SER A 164 18.23 2.26 18.84
CA SER A 164 19.31 1.36 19.26
C SER A 164 19.93 0.59 18.08
N VAL A 165 19.12 0.15 17.12
CA VAL A 165 19.59 -0.54 15.90
C VAL A 165 20.39 0.41 15.02
N GLU A 166 19.87 1.63 14.79
CA GLU A 166 20.55 2.69 14.03
C GLU A 166 21.94 3.00 14.61
N ASN A 167 22.02 3.21 15.93
CA ASN A 167 23.29 3.49 16.60
C ASN A 167 24.28 2.33 16.52
N SER A 168 23.82 1.08 16.70
CA SER A 168 24.70 -0.09 16.58
C SER A 168 25.33 -0.21 15.20
N PHE A 169 24.56 0.06 14.14
CA PHE A 169 25.02 -0.02 12.76
C PHE A 169 25.92 1.17 12.36
N LYS A 170 25.60 2.37 12.86
CA LYS A 170 26.43 3.56 12.69
C LYS A 170 27.82 3.41 13.32
N ASN A 171 27.88 2.77 14.48
CA ASN A 171 29.12 2.57 15.25
C ASN A 171 29.86 1.25 14.91
N ASP A 172 29.56 0.63 13.76
CA ASP A 172 30.22 -0.60 13.28
C ASP A 172 30.12 -1.82 14.23
N THR A 173 29.17 -1.81 15.18
CA THR A 173 28.88 -2.93 16.10
C THR A 173 27.84 -3.90 15.56
N LEU A 174 27.27 -3.62 14.38
CA LEU A 174 26.28 -4.44 13.69
C LEU A 174 26.60 -4.50 12.20
N MET A 175 26.67 -5.71 11.64
CA MET A 175 27.03 -5.93 10.23
C MET A 175 25.86 -5.80 9.25
N ALA A 176 24.63 -6.08 9.71
CA ALA A 176 23.46 -6.10 8.84
C ALA A 176 22.19 -5.61 9.51
N ILE A 177 21.33 -4.99 8.69
CA ILE A 177 19.94 -4.66 9.08
C ILE A 177 18.99 -5.25 8.02
N SER A 178 17.98 -5.98 8.48
CA SER A 178 16.79 -6.31 7.70
C SER A 178 15.75 -5.21 7.91
N ALA A 179 15.43 -4.44 6.87
CA ALA A 179 14.57 -3.29 6.95
C ALA A 179 13.38 -3.33 5.99
N THR A 180 12.33 -2.58 6.32
CA THR A 180 11.32 -2.12 5.36
C THR A 180 11.69 -0.70 4.88
N PRO A 181 10.79 0.08 4.23
CA PRO A 181 11.11 1.44 3.78
C PRO A 181 11.62 2.43 4.84
N THR A 182 11.53 2.07 6.12
CA THR A 182 12.00 2.92 7.24
C THR A 182 13.47 3.36 7.18
N LEU A 183 14.33 2.70 6.41
CA LEU A 183 15.74 3.11 6.19
C LEU A 183 16.02 3.58 4.75
N GLU A 184 14.98 3.77 3.93
CA GLU A 184 15.12 4.35 2.58
C GLU A 184 15.49 5.83 2.63
N LEU A 185 14.95 6.55 3.63
CA LEU A 185 14.90 8.01 3.68
C LEU A 185 15.66 8.60 4.87
N GLY A 186 16.27 9.77 4.67
CA GLY A 186 16.77 10.73 5.68
C GLY A 186 17.74 10.30 6.79
N ILE A 187 17.85 9.02 7.15
CA ILE A 187 18.56 8.60 8.37
C ILE A 187 20.05 8.38 8.05
N ASP A 188 20.91 9.01 8.87
CA ASP A 188 22.35 8.80 8.85
C ASP A 188 22.72 7.54 9.63
N VAL A 189 22.69 6.41 8.92
CA VAL A 189 23.14 5.10 9.40
C VAL A 189 24.66 4.89 9.20
N GLY A 190 25.41 5.93 8.81
CA GLY A 190 26.83 5.84 8.50
C GLY A 190 27.12 5.22 7.13
N ASN A 191 28.32 4.66 6.98
CA ASN A 191 28.74 4.03 5.72
C ASN A 191 28.01 2.71 5.47
N VAL A 192 27.57 2.47 4.24
CA VAL A 192 27.00 1.21 3.77
C VAL A 192 27.80 0.74 2.57
N ASP A 193 28.16 -0.54 2.56
CA ASP A 193 28.95 -1.14 1.47
C ASP A 193 28.06 -1.89 0.48
N GLY A 194 27.00 -2.55 0.99
CA GLY A 194 26.11 -3.40 0.21
C GLY A 194 24.63 -3.09 0.45
N VAL A 195 23.83 -3.16 -0.60
CA VAL A 195 22.37 -3.12 -0.55
C VAL A 195 21.81 -4.36 -1.22
N ILE A 196 20.94 -5.08 -0.53
CA ILE A 196 20.14 -6.18 -1.08
C ILE A 196 18.68 -5.74 -0.99
N SER A 197 17.96 -5.79 -2.11
CA SER A 197 16.57 -5.34 -2.18
C SER A 197 15.69 -6.42 -2.80
N SER A 198 14.52 -6.67 -2.21
CA SER A 198 13.40 -7.27 -2.93
C SER A 198 12.92 -6.35 -4.07
N THR A 199 12.17 -6.90 -5.03
CA THR A 199 11.59 -6.15 -6.15
C THR A 199 10.77 -4.95 -5.66
N ILE A 200 11.08 -3.75 -6.14
CA ILE A 200 10.46 -2.46 -5.78
C ILE A 200 10.57 -1.53 -7.00
N PRO A 201 9.77 -0.46 -7.14
CA PRO A 201 9.97 0.50 -8.23
C PRO A 201 11.39 1.05 -8.31
N VAL A 202 11.86 1.34 -9.53
CA VAL A 202 13.25 1.70 -9.81
C VAL A 202 13.70 2.98 -9.07
N ASN A 203 12.83 3.99 -8.99
CA ASN A 203 13.07 5.22 -8.23
C ASN A 203 13.38 4.94 -6.75
N ARG A 204 12.62 4.05 -6.10
CA ARG A 204 12.83 3.63 -4.70
C ARG A 204 14.08 2.77 -4.57
N LEU A 205 14.36 1.90 -5.54
CA LEU A 205 15.61 1.15 -5.57
C LEU A 205 16.81 2.11 -5.64
N VAL A 206 16.77 3.13 -6.48
CA VAL A 206 17.84 4.14 -6.59
C VAL A 206 18.07 4.86 -5.26
N GLN A 207 17.01 5.17 -4.50
CA GLN A 207 17.13 5.73 -3.14
C GLN A 207 17.80 4.76 -2.17
N ARG A 208 17.38 3.48 -2.16
CA ARG A 208 17.99 2.40 -1.36
C ARG A 208 19.48 2.27 -1.68
N ILE A 209 19.81 2.22 -2.97
CA ILE A 209 21.18 2.09 -3.48
C ILE A 209 22.02 3.32 -3.13
N GLY A 210 21.46 4.53 -3.14
CA GLY A 210 22.13 5.76 -2.72
C GLY A 210 22.56 5.82 -1.24
N ARG A 211 22.21 4.80 -0.45
CA ARG A 211 22.76 4.59 0.90
C ARG A 211 24.17 4.02 0.86
N ALA A 212 24.51 3.25 -0.18
CA ALA A 212 25.84 2.72 -0.38
C ALA A 212 26.79 3.76 -1.01
N ALA A 213 28.10 3.52 -0.88
CA ALA A 213 29.16 4.24 -1.62
C ALA A 213 29.29 5.76 -1.36
N ARG A 214 28.95 6.25 -0.15
CA ARG A 214 28.94 7.70 0.17
C ARG A 214 30.32 8.40 0.27
N LYS A 215 31.45 7.72 0.01
CA LYS A 215 32.82 8.29 0.12
C LYS A 215 33.80 7.84 -0.97
N GLY A 216 33.34 7.65 -2.21
CA GLY A 216 34.21 7.32 -3.35
C GLY A 216 34.71 5.87 -3.41
N GLN A 217 34.27 5.00 -2.49
CA GLN A 217 34.46 3.55 -2.58
C GLN A 217 33.41 2.92 -3.50
N ASN A 218 33.73 1.75 -4.07
CA ASN A 218 32.76 0.96 -4.84
C ASN A 218 31.71 0.36 -3.90
N GLY A 219 30.43 0.56 -4.21
CA GLY A 219 29.31 -0.10 -3.52
C GLY A 219 28.76 -1.29 -4.30
N TYR A 220 28.07 -2.19 -3.62
CA TYR A 220 27.39 -3.33 -4.23
C TYR A 220 25.88 -3.21 -4.08
N ALA A 221 25.13 -3.47 -5.15
CA ALA A 221 23.67 -3.47 -5.13
C ALA A 221 23.11 -4.73 -5.79
N PHE A 222 22.20 -5.39 -5.10
CA PHE A 222 21.54 -6.60 -5.57
C PHE A 222 20.03 -6.42 -5.54
N LEU A 223 19.39 -6.48 -6.71
CA LEU A 223 17.94 -6.61 -6.81
C LEU A 223 17.60 -8.10 -6.94
N VAL A 224 16.96 -8.67 -5.92
CA VAL A 224 16.59 -10.08 -5.91
C VAL A 224 15.12 -10.21 -6.28
N LEU A 225 14.84 -10.72 -7.47
CA LEU A 225 13.49 -10.96 -7.97
C LEU A 225 12.79 -12.05 -7.13
N GLY A 226 11.46 -11.95 -7.02
CA GLY A 226 10.63 -12.88 -6.26
C GLY A 226 10.13 -14.07 -7.08
N ASN A 227 9.23 -14.83 -6.47
CA ASN A 227 8.53 -15.95 -7.10
C ASN A 227 7.06 -15.56 -7.37
N ASP A 228 6.90 -14.41 -8.01
CA ASP A 228 5.63 -13.72 -8.23
C ASP A 228 5.51 -13.30 -9.71
N PRO A 229 4.30 -12.95 -10.18
CA PRO A 229 4.06 -12.67 -11.60
C PRO A 229 4.93 -11.54 -12.17
N ILE A 230 5.07 -10.43 -11.44
CA ILE A 230 5.84 -9.28 -11.90
C ILE A 230 7.35 -9.56 -11.93
N SER A 231 7.85 -10.35 -10.99
CA SER A 231 9.25 -10.79 -10.97
C SER A 231 9.56 -11.75 -12.12
N GLN A 232 8.61 -12.59 -12.52
CA GLN A 232 8.75 -13.46 -13.69
C GLN A 232 8.78 -12.65 -14.99
N TYR A 233 7.97 -11.58 -15.09
CA TYR A 233 8.02 -10.65 -16.22
C TYR A 233 9.41 -10.01 -16.36
N TYR A 234 9.96 -9.38 -15.31
CA TYR A 234 11.27 -8.72 -15.40
C TYR A 234 12.45 -9.67 -15.58
N LYS A 235 12.30 -10.95 -15.25
CA LYS A 235 13.29 -11.96 -15.60
C LYS A 235 13.43 -12.07 -17.13
N ASN A 236 12.30 -12.03 -17.84
CA ASN A 236 12.26 -12.16 -19.30
C ASN A 236 12.47 -10.79 -19.99
N HIS A 237 12.02 -9.71 -19.35
CA HIS A 237 12.04 -8.33 -19.85
C HIS A 237 12.76 -7.39 -18.87
N PRO A 238 14.09 -7.55 -18.65
CA PRO A 238 14.82 -6.81 -17.62
C PRO A 238 14.99 -5.31 -17.91
N THR A 239 14.92 -4.91 -19.18
CA THR A 239 14.98 -3.49 -19.60
C THR A 239 13.78 -2.71 -19.10
N ASP A 240 12.59 -3.31 -19.15
CA ASP A 240 11.33 -2.68 -18.76
C ASP A 240 11.31 -2.29 -17.29
N TYR A 241 12.06 -2.99 -16.43
CA TYR A 241 12.20 -2.63 -15.02
C TYR A 241 12.75 -1.21 -14.84
N PHE A 242 13.66 -0.78 -15.71
CA PHE A 242 14.27 0.54 -15.64
C PHE A 242 13.40 1.64 -16.26
N GLU A 243 12.45 1.26 -17.11
CA GLU A 243 11.51 2.16 -17.77
C GLU A 243 10.20 2.33 -16.98
N ASP A 244 9.91 1.40 -16.06
CA ASP A 244 8.77 1.45 -15.16
C ASP A 244 9.00 2.46 -14.04
N VAL A 245 8.85 3.73 -14.38
CA VAL A 245 8.91 4.82 -13.41
C VAL A 245 7.57 4.95 -12.69
N GLU A 246 7.62 4.83 -11.37
CA GLU A 246 6.51 5.14 -10.49
C GLU A 246 6.11 6.61 -10.65
N LYS A 247 4.81 6.84 -10.88
CA LYS A 247 4.22 8.16 -10.81
C LYS A 247 3.58 8.33 -9.44
N ILE A 248 4.04 9.32 -8.71
CA ILE A 248 3.46 9.66 -7.41
C ILE A 248 2.24 10.54 -7.65
N TYR A 249 1.16 10.24 -6.93
CA TYR A 249 -0.12 10.92 -7.06
C TYR A 249 -0.66 11.35 -5.70
N ILE A 250 -1.49 12.40 -5.72
CA ILE A 250 -2.38 12.78 -4.64
C ILE A 250 -3.75 13.09 -5.23
N ASP A 251 -4.79 12.96 -4.42
CA ASP A 251 -6.13 13.41 -4.79
C ASP A 251 -6.51 14.62 -3.93
N PRO A 252 -6.28 15.87 -4.40
CA PRO A 252 -6.61 17.07 -3.63
C PRO A 252 -8.10 17.20 -3.33
N LYS A 253 -8.96 16.52 -4.09
CA LYS A 253 -10.42 16.53 -3.97
C LYS A 253 -10.94 15.19 -3.43
N ASN A 254 -10.14 14.46 -2.66
CA ASN A 254 -10.60 13.24 -2.02
C ASN A 254 -11.74 13.59 -1.05
N PRO A 255 -12.99 13.14 -1.32
CA PRO A 255 -14.15 13.59 -0.55
C PRO A 255 -14.06 13.13 0.91
N PHE A 256 -13.45 11.98 1.18
CA PHE A 256 -13.27 11.49 2.55
C PHE A 256 -12.29 12.34 3.33
N VAL A 257 -11.20 12.79 2.72
CA VAL A 257 -10.25 13.70 3.37
C VAL A 257 -10.89 15.08 3.57
N GLU A 258 -11.64 15.54 2.58
CA GLU A 258 -12.33 16.83 2.61
C GLU A 258 -13.30 16.95 3.79
N GLU A 259 -14.12 15.92 4.08
CA GLU A 259 -15.02 15.90 5.25
C GLU A 259 -14.32 16.35 6.54
N PHE A 260 -13.24 15.66 6.91
CA PHE A 260 -12.55 15.93 8.17
C PHE A 260 -11.74 17.21 8.12
N GLN A 261 -11.13 17.53 6.99
CA GLN A 261 -10.28 18.70 6.86
C GLN A 261 -11.09 20.00 6.82
N VAL A 262 -12.32 20.00 6.31
CA VAL A 262 -13.24 21.16 6.38
C VAL A 262 -13.64 21.46 7.82
N LEU A 263 -13.91 20.43 8.64
CA LEU A 263 -14.16 20.61 10.08
C LEU A 263 -12.91 21.19 10.77
N ALA A 264 -11.73 20.62 10.48
CA ALA A 264 -10.47 21.12 11.03
C ALA A 264 -10.17 22.57 10.58
N MET A 265 -10.52 22.95 9.35
CA MET A 265 -10.44 24.33 8.83
C MET A 265 -11.29 25.30 9.65
N ALA A 266 -12.53 24.91 9.97
CA ALA A 266 -13.42 25.70 10.83
C ALA A 266 -12.89 25.80 12.27
N CYS A 267 -12.29 24.71 12.77
CA CYS A 267 -11.59 24.69 14.06
C CYS A 267 -10.41 25.65 14.09
N ASP A 268 -9.58 25.73 13.05
CA ASP A 268 -8.46 26.68 13.03
C ASP A 268 -8.96 28.13 13.14
N LYS A 269 -9.93 28.47 12.28
CA LYS A 269 -10.51 29.80 12.14
C LYS A 269 -11.89 29.70 11.46
N PRO A 270 -12.95 30.32 12.01
CA PRO A 270 -14.28 30.29 11.39
C PRO A 270 -14.25 30.67 9.91
N ILE A 271 -14.85 29.82 9.08
CA ILE A 271 -14.81 29.91 7.62
C ILE A 271 -15.76 31.02 7.17
N ALA A 272 -15.28 32.01 6.42
CA ALA A 272 -16.20 33.00 5.85
C ALA A 272 -17.00 32.38 4.68
N LYS A 273 -18.28 32.74 4.51
CA LYS A 273 -19.15 32.12 3.49
C LYS A 273 -18.62 32.21 2.05
N HIS A 274 -17.81 33.23 1.75
CA HIS A 274 -17.20 33.43 0.44
C HIS A 274 -15.78 32.83 0.31
N GLU A 275 -15.19 32.33 1.41
CA GLU A 275 -13.78 31.93 1.44
C GLU A 275 -13.54 30.57 0.78
N LEU A 276 -14.44 29.61 0.99
CA LEU A 276 -14.27 28.21 0.59
C LEU A 276 -15.45 27.74 -0.26
N VAL A 277 -15.73 28.47 -1.34
CA VAL A 277 -16.81 28.14 -2.29
C VAL A 277 -16.62 26.74 -2.89
N GLU A 278 -15.38 26.32 -3.10
CA GLU A 278 -15.04 24.98 -3.59
C GLU A 278 -15.47 23.83 -2.66
N HIS A 279 -15.77 24.11 -1.39
CA HIS A 279 -16.16 23.12 -0.37
C HIS A 279 -17.63 23.29 0.08
N SER A 280 -18.46 24.01 -0.69
CA SER A 280 -19.81 24.41 -0.27
C SER A 280 -20.73 23.23 0.05
N GLU A 281 -20.62 22.13 -0.69
CA GLU A 281 -21.45 20.93 -0.50
C GLU A 281 -21.13 20.23 0.82
N VAL A 282 -19.84 20.05 1.14
CA VAL A 282 -19.37 19.44 2.39
C VAL A 282 -19.73 20.33 3.58
N ILE A 283 -19.55 21.65 3.45
CA ILE A 283 -19.96 22.62 4.47
C ILE A 283 -21.47 22.52 4.71
N ALA A 284 -22.30 22.52 3.65
CA ALA A 284 -23.75 22.42 3.77
C ALA A 284 -24.19 21.13 4.50
N ARG A 285 -23.53 20.01 4.21
CA ARG A 285 -23.78 18.74 4.89
C ARG A 285 -23.42 18.82 6.37
N HIS A 286 -22.26 19.37 6.72
CA HIS A 286 -21.88 19.56 8.12
C HIS A 286 -22.80 20.53 8.86
N VAL A 287 -23.36 21.52 8.18
CA VAL A 287 -24.41 22.37 8.75
C VAL A 287 -25.69 21.57 9.01
N SER A 288 -26.13 20.73 8.07
CA SER A 288 -27.35 19.91 8.24
C SER A 288 -27.27 18.92 9.40
N VAL A 289 -26.08 18.38 9.71
CA VAL A 289 -25.87 17.43 10.81
C VAL A 289 -25.43 18.10 12.11
N GLY A 290 -25.34 19.43 12.15
CA GLY A 290 -25.00 20.22 13.35
C GLY A 290 -23.50 20.35 13.67
N ASN A 291 -22.61 19.72 12.89
CA ASN A 291 -21.16 19.83 13.07
C ASN A 291 -20.64 21.26 12.86
N LEU A 292 -21.27 22.01 11.95
CA LEU A 292 -21.04 23.43 11.73
C LEU A 292 -22.33 24.21 11.97
N THR A 293 -22.22 25.44 12.46
CA THR A 293 -23.33 26.37 12.58
C THR A 293 -23.03 27.62 11.75
N ALA A 294 -24.00 28.05 10.93
CA ALA A 294 -23.91 29.32 10.23
C ALA A 294 -24.28 30.46 11.19
N ILE A 295 -23.30 31.30 11.54
CA ILE A 295 -23.49 32.48 12.38
C ILE A 295 -22.99 33.69 11.59
N ASP A 296 -23.86 34.67 11.37
CA ASP A 296 -23.63 35.83 10.51
C ASP A 296 -23.14 35.42 9.10
N ASN A 297 -21.94 35.89 8.72
CA ASN A 297 -21.27 35.59 7.46
C ASN A 297 -20.19 34.51 7.57
N ARG A 298 -20.27 33.66 8.61
CA ARG A 298 -19.27 32.63 8.90
C ARG A 298 -19.90 31.28 9.26
N TYR A 299 -19.15 30.23 9.02
CA TYR A 299 -19.40 28.89 9.56
C TYR A 299 -18.49 28.68 10.76
N VAL A 300 -19.09 28.36 11.90
CA VAL A 300 -18.43 28.15 13.19
C VAL A 300 -18.56 26.66 13.56
N PRO A 301 -17.50 26.00 14.03
CA PRO A 301 -17.56 24.61 14.44
C PRO A 301 -18.33 24.42 15.75
N ASN A 302 -19.13 23.36 15.82
CA ASN A 302 -19.63 22.82 17.08
C ASN A 302 -18.58 21.89 17.69
N TYR A 303 -17.69 22.45 18.51
CA TYR A 303 -16.54 21.72 19.05
C TYR A 303 -16.91 20.46 19.84
N GLU A 304 -17.97 20.50 20.63
CA GLU A 304 -18.38 19.34 21.44
C GLU A 304 -18.77 18.15 20.56
N GLN A 305 -19.44 18.42 19.45
CA GLN A 305 -19.91 17.39 18.52
C GLN A 305 -18.79 16.82 17.65
N ILE A 306 -17.85 17.65 17.21
CA ILE A 306 -16.83 17.24 16.23
C ILE A 306 -15.53 16.74 16.86
N LYS A 307 -15.33 16.94 18.16
CA LYS A 307 -14.06 16.60 18.82
C LYS A 307 -13.71 15.12 18.66
N SER A 308 -14.63 14.22 18.97
CA SER A 308 -14.40 12.76 18.82
C SER A 308 -14.13 12.37 17.36
N LEU A 309 -14.85 12.98 16.42
CA LEU A 309 -14.65 12.76 14.97
C LEU A 309 -13.24 13.12 14.51
N LEU A 310 -12.69 14.24 15.00
CA LEU A 310 -11.33 14.70 14.64
C LEU A 310 -10.24 13.97 15.44
N ASP A 311 -10.49 13.58 16.68
CA ASP A 311 -9.56 12.80 17.50
C ASP A 311 -9.37 11.38 16.95
N ASP A 312 -10.43 10.78 16.39
CA ASP A 312 -10.38 9.45 15.75
C ASP A 312 -9.79 9.49 14.32
N TYR A 313 -9.57 10.68 13.76
CA TYR A 313 -9.09 10.84 12.40
C TYR A 313 -7.56 10.84 12.30
N SER A 314 -7.01 9.90 11.53
CA SER A 314 -5.59 9.86 11.20
C SER A 314 -5.32 10.48 9.84
N ILE A 315 -4.34 11.39 9.78
CA ILE A 315 -3.92 11.97 8.49
C ILE A 315 -3.15 10.98 7.61
N ARG A 316 -2.71 9.84 8.16
CA ARG A 316 -1.90 8.82 7.46
C ARG A 316 -2.73 7.66 6.92
N GLY A 317 -4.03 7.64 7.19
CA GLY A 317 -4.95 6.59 6.74
C GLY A 317 -6.34 6.88 7.28
N ILE A 318 -7.37 6.53 6.52
CA ILE A 318 -8.75 6.77 6.90
C ILE A 318 -9.27 5.48 7.54
N GLY A 319 -9.86 5.60 8.73
CA GLY A 319 -10.46 4.47 9.45
C GLY A 319 -9.95 4.27 10.87
N LYS A 320 -10.74 3.53 11.66
CA LYS A 320 -10.39 3.20 13.04
C LYS A 320 -9.28 2.15 13.09
N SER A 321 -8.47 2.19 14.14
CA SER A 321 -7.45 1.18 14.45
C SER A 321 -7.88 0.25 15.58
N ILE A 322 -7.34 -0.97 15.58
CA ILE A 322 -7.43 -1.93 16.68
C ILE A 322 -6.12 -1.88 17.47
N ASP A 323 -6.22 -1.60 18.76
CA ASP A 323 -5.09 -1.55 19.68
C ASP A 323 -4.67 -2.96 20.12
N ILE A 324 -3.36 -3.23 20.07
CA ILE A 324 -2.78 -4.55 20.35
C ILE A 324 -2.14 -4.54 21.73
N PHE A 325 -2.62 -5.43 22.60
CA PHE A 325 -2.14 -5.58 23.98
C PHE A 325 -1.43 -6.91 24.21
N LEU A 326 -0.33 -6.87 24.95
CA LEU A 326 0.39 -8.04 25.47
C LEU A 326 0.61 -7.86 26.97
N ASN A 327 0.13 -8.79 27.79
CA ASN A 327 0.18 -8.71 29.26
C ASN A 327 -0.31 -7.37 29.81
N GLY A 328 -1.40 -6.83 29.25
CA GLY A 328 -2.00 -5.56 29.66
C GLY A 328 -1.29 -4.29 29.18
N LYS A 329 -0.16 -4.40 28.46
CA LYS A 329 0.56 -3.25 27.88
C LYS A 329 0.26 -3.13 26.39
N LYS A 330 -0.04 -1.91 25.91
CA LYS A 330 -0.16 -1.63 24.46
C LYS A 330 1.21 -1.83 23.82
N VAL A 331 1.28 -2.75 22.86
CA VAL A 331 2.51 -3.11 22.12
C VAL A 331 2.48 -2.69 20.66
N GLY A 332 1.31 -2.31 20.15
CA GLY A 332 1.14 -1.81 18.79
C GLY A 332 -0.33 -1.53 18.46
N GLU A 333 -0.60 -1.30 17.18
CA GLU A 333 -1.93 -1.08 16.62
C GLU A 333 -1.96 -1.50 15.14
N ARG A 334 -3.18 -1.73 14.61
CA ARG A 334 -3.45 -2.05 13.20
C ARG A 334 -4.72 -1.39 12.71
N ASN A 335 -4.72 -0.89 11.48
CA ASN A 335 -5.87 -0.18 10.90
C ASN A 335 -6.87 -1.14 10.26
N LEU A 336 -8.16 -0.81 10.34
CA LEU A 336 -9.20 -1.45 9.54
C LEU A 336 -9.05 -1.10 8.04
N PRO A 337 -9.45 -1.98 7.10
CA PRO A 337 -10.05 -3.31 7.33
C PRO A 337 -9.02 -4.41 7.62
N ILE A 338 -7.75 -4.22 7.27
CA ILE A 338 -6.67 -5.24 7.34
C ILE A 338 -6.52 -5.83 8.75
N ALA A 339 -6.81 -5.05 9.79
CA ALA A 339 -6.81 -5.53 11.17
C ALA A 339 -7.70 -6.76 11.37
N LEU A 340 -8.84 -6.88 10.67
CA LEU A 340 -9.72 -8.06 10.80
C LEU A 340 -9.12 -9.33 10.16
N GLU A 341 -8.23 -9.18 9.18
CA GLU A 341 -7.52 -10.30 8.55
C GLU A 341 -6.29 -10.74 9.38
N GLU A 342 -5.58 -9.80 10.02
CA GLU A 342 -4.37 -10.12 10.79
C GLU A 342 -4.67 -10.44 12.27
N LEU A 343 -5.80 -9.97 12.80
CA LEU A 343 -6.12 -10.01 14.23
C LEU A 343 -7.43 -10.76 14.53
N HIS A 344 -7.96 -11.55 13.61
CA HIS A 344 -9.09 -12.44 13.90
C HIS A 344 -8.76 -13.41 15.03
N GLN A 345 -9.81 -13.99 15.63
CA GLN A 345 -9.67 -14.98 16.70
C GLN A 345 -8.71 -16.10 16.27
N SER A 346 -7.75 -16.45 17.14
CA SER A 346 -6.71 -17.46 16.92
C SER A 346 -5.65 -17.14 15.83
N ALA A 347 -5.63 -15.95 15.24
CA ALA A 347 -4.59 -15.55 14.30
C ALA A 347 -3.18 -15.61 14.91
N VAL A 348 -2.17 -15.93 14.10
CA VAL A 348 -0.76 -15.88 14.49
C VAL A 348 -0.18 -14.51 14.09
N TYR A 349 0.09 -13.68 15.09
CA TYR A 349 0.61 -12.33 14.91
C TYR A 349 2.12 -12.24 15.19
N PHE A 350 2.85 -11.51 14.34
CA PHE A 350 4.30 -11.33 14.44
C PHE A 350 4.68 -9.96 15.02
N LEU A 351 5.45 -9.96 16.11
CA LEU A 351 5.97 -8.75 16.76
C LEU A 351 7.46 -8.91 17.10
N ALA A 352 8.31 -8.08 16.48
CA ALA A 352 9.77 -8.10 16.64
C ALA A 352 10.43 -9.48 16.47
N GLY A 353 9.91 -10.29 15.55
CA GLY A 353 10.40 -11.63 15.24
C GLY A 353 9.92 -12.71 16.21
N ILE A 354 9.06 -12.34 17.15
CA ILE A 354 8.39 -13.25 18.09
C ILE A 354 6.95 -13.43 17.61
N ARG A 355 6.45 -14.66 17.76
CA ARG A 355 5.10 -15.05 17.37
C ARG A 355 4.19 -15.07 18.59
N TYR A 356 2.98 -14.59 18.36
CA TYR A 356 1.92 -14.51 19.34
C TYR A 356 0.65 -15.07 18.72
N LYS A 357 -0.23 -15.62 19.57
CA LYS A 357 -1.57 -15.98 19.16
C LYS A 357 -2.53 -14.88 19.61
N VAL A 358 -3.50 -14.55 18.76
CA VAL A 358 -4.63 -13.72 19.15
C VAL A 358 -5.52 -14.52 20.08
N LYS A 359 -5.57 -14.09 21.33
CA LYS A 359 -6.36 -14.73 22.39
C LYS A 359 -7.81 -14.25 22.36
N GLU A 360 -8.02 -12.95 22.18
CA GLU A 360 -9.34 -12.33 22.24
C GLU A 360 -9.36 -11.04 21.42
N LEU A 361 -10.33 -10.91 20.53
CA LEU A 361 -10.61 -9.70 19.76
C LEU A 361 -11.93 -9.06 20.25
N GLU A 362 -11.89 -7.86 20.82
CA GLU A 362 -13.09 -7.13 21.29
C GLU A 362 -13.60 -6.15 20.21
N TYR A 363 -13.91 -6.65 19.00
CA TYR A 363 -14.51 -5.90 17.88
C TYR A 363 -16.00 -6.27 17.73
N PRO A 364 -16.90 -5.31 17.40
CA PRO A 364 -16.69 -3.87 17.22
C PRO A 364 -16.78 -3.04 18.51
N LYS A 365 -16.92 -3.69 19.69
CA LYS A 365 -17.28 -3.00 20.94
C LYS A 365 -16.17 -2.14 21.56
N LYS A 366 -14.90 -2.58 21.53
CA LYS A 366 -13.78 -1.91 22.23
C LYS A 366 -12.50 -1.73 21.42
N MET A 367 -12.51 -2.03 20.11
CA MET A 367 -11.40 -1.80 19.18
C MET A 367 -10.02 -2.23 19.75
N ASN A 368 -9.98 -3.38 20.42
CA ASN A 368 -8.75 -3.90 21.02
C ASN A 368 -8.59 -5.39 20.75
N VAL A 369 -7.35 -5.87 20.85
CA VAL A 369 -7.00 -7.28 20.77
C VAL A 369 -5.97 -7.64 21.84
N LYS A 370 -6.11 -8.83 22.43
CA LYS A 370 -5.18 -9.39 23.41
C LYS A 370 -4.37 -10.51 22.78
N LEU A 371 -3.05 -10.44 22.96
CA LEU A 371 -2.11 -11.45 22.50
C LEU A 371 -1.68 -12.38 23.65
N GLU A 372 -1.40 -13.63 23.30
CA GLU A 372 -0.73 -14.61 24.17
C GLU A 372 0.54 -15.17 23.50
N TYR A 373 1.48 -15.65 24.32
CA TYR A 373 2.73 -16.19 23.82
C TYR A 373 2.53 -17.54 23.12
N LEU A 374 3.18 -17.69 21.97
CA LEU A 374 3.38 -19.00 21.35
C LEU A 374 4.79 -19.54 21.66
N PRO A 375 4.98 -20.87 21.63
CA PRO A 375 6.31 -21.47 21.65
C PRO A 375 7.23 -20.85 20.59
N ARG A 376 8.51 -20.68 20.94
CA ARG A 376 9.49 -20.04 20.04
C ARG A 376 9.71 -20.81 18.74
N ASP A 377 9.34 -22.08 18.69
CA ASP A 377 9.46 -23.01 17.58
C ASP A 377 8.11 -23.30 16.88
N TYR A 378 7.00 -22.71 17.32
CA TYR A 378 5.66 -22.92 16.74
C TYR A 378 5.68 -22.82 15.19
N PRO A 379 5.34 -23.87 14.42
CA PRO A 379 5.75 -23.93 13.02
C PRO A 379 4.80 -23.22 12.04
N TYR A 380 3.67 -22.67 12.49
CA TYR A 380 2.62 -22.15 11.62
C TYR A 380 2.47 -20.62 11.65
N TYR A 381 1.85 -20.07 10.60
CA TYR A 381 1.23 -18.75 10.55
C TYR A 381 -0.18 -18.86 9.94
N THR A 382 -1.00 -17.82 10.09
CA THR A 382 -2.39 -17.82 9.60
C THR A 382 -2.56 -16.89 8.40
N LYS A 383 -3.44 -17.26 7.47
CA LYS A 383 -3.97 -16.39 6.41
C LYS A 383 -5.50 -16.38 6.48
N ALA A 384 -6.11 -15.20 6.50
CA ALA A 384 -7.57 -15.06 6.53
C ALA A 384 -8.23 -15.54 5.23
N LEU A 385 -9.46 -16.04 5.36
CA LEU A 385 -10.39 -16.33 4.26
C LEU A 385 -11.48 -15.25 4.26
N THR A 386 -11.74 -14.65 3.11
CA THR A 386 -12.60 -13.47 3.00
C THR A 386 -13.53 -13.53 1.80
N GLU A 387 -14.77 -13.06 1.99
CA GLU A 387 -15.76 -12.78 0.94
C GLU A 387 -15.98 -11.27 0.83
N GLU A 388 -16.14 -10.76 -0.39
CA GLU A 388 -16.30 -9.32 -0.64
C GLU A 388 -17.36 -9.04 -1.72
N TRP A 389 -18.21 -8.04 -1.49
CA TRP A 389 -19.24 -7.61 -2.44
C TRP A 389 -19.10 -6.12 -2.79
N PRO A 390 -18.99 -5.76 -4.08
CA PRO A 390 -18.90 -4.37 -4.51
C PRO A 390 -20.27 -3.80 -4.87
N THR A 391 -20.46 -2.52 -4.62
CA THR A 391 -21.57 -1.72 -5.16
C THR A 391 -21.04 -0.43 -5.76
N ILE A 392 -21.40 -0.14 -7.02
CA ILE A 392 -21.07 1.14 -7.67
C ILE A 392 -21.97 2.22 -7.09
N LYS A 393 -21.39 3.23 -6.42
CA LYS A 393 -22.14 4.37 -5.87
C LYS A 393 -22.15 5.55 -6.83
N THR A 394 -21.02 5.82 -7.47
CA THR A 394 -20.87 6.97 -8.38
C THR A 394 -19.78 6.68 -9.39
N ILE A 395 -20.04 6.95 -10.67
CA ILE A 395 -19.02 6.91 -11.72
C ILE A 395 -18.41 8.31 -11.85
N PHE A 396 -17.10 8.42 -11.69
CA PHE A 396 -16.37 9.69 -11.85
C PHE A 396 -15.95 9.92 -13.30
N GLU A 397 -15.36 8.89 -13.91
CA GLU A 397 -14.80 8.94 -15.26
C GLU A 397 -15.07 7.62 -15.97
N LYS A 398 -15.25 7.67 -17.29
CA LYS A 398 -15.23 6.51 -18.18
C LYS A 398 -14.22 6.74 -19.29
N ARG A 399 -13.56 5.67 -19.73
CA ARG A 399 -12.74 5.68 -20.93
C ARG A 399 -12.70 4.30 -21.57
N ASN A 400 -12.16 4.26 -22.78
CA ASN A 400 -11.82 3.02 -23.45
C ASN A 400 -10.34 2.68 -23.22
N ALA A 401 -10.04 1.40 -22.97
CA ALA A 401 -8.68 0.85 -22.88
C ALA A 401 -8.61 -0.41 -23.74
N ASN A 402 -7.97 -0.34 -24.91
CA ASN A 402 -7.92 -1.43 -25.90
C ASN A 402 -9.31 -2.01 -26.27
N GLY A 403 -10.31 -1.17 -26.52
CA GLY A 403 -11.67 -1.61 -26.82
C GLY A 403 -12.55 -1.83 -25.59
N ILE A 404 -11.98 -2.07 -24.41
CA ILE A 404 -12.71 -2.31 -23.16
C ILE A 404 -13.15 -1.00 -22.52
N GLU A 405 -14.45 -0.82 -22.26
CA GLU A 405 -14.93 0.26 -21.41
C GLU A 405 -14.48 0.01 -19.96
N VAL A 406 -13.85 1.01 -19.37
CA VAL A 406 -13.47 1.03 -17.94
C VAL A 406 -14.04 2.28 -17.29
N ALA A 407 -14.61 2.10 -16.10
CA ALA A 407 -15.16 3.18 -15.29
C ALA A 407 -14.37 3.33 -13.98
N PHE A 408 -13.92 4.56 -13.67
CA PHE A 408 -13.36 4.91 -12.36
C PHE A 408 -14.49 5.41 -11.46
N CYS A 409 -14.66 4.76 -10.30
CA CYS A 409 -15.89 4.87 -9.51
C CYS A 409 -15.60 5.03 -8.01
N ARG A 410 -16.60 5.57 -7.29
CA ARG A 410 -16.77 5.33 -5.85
C ARG A 410 -17.46 3.99 -5.68
N LEU A 411 -16.83 3.11 -4.91
CA LEU A 411 -17.32 1.78 -4.59
C LEU A 411 -17.66 1.71 -3.10
N HIS A 412 -18.73 1.00 -2.78
CA HIS A 412 -18.98 0.50 -1.43
C HIS A 412 -18.60 -0.98 -1.41
N ILE A 413 -17.69 -1.36 -0.53
CA ILE A 413 -17.19 -2.73 -0.39
C ILE A 413 -17.71 -3.28 0.93
N GLN A 414 -18.47 -4.37 0.83
CA GLN A 414 -18.86 -5.17 1.98
C GLN A 414 -17.87 -6.32 2.12
N LYS A 415 -17.24 -6.46 3.29
CA LYS A 415 -16.20 -7.47 3.53
C LYS A 415 -16.56 -8.36 4.70
N ARG A 416 -16.34 -9.67 4.53
CA ARG A 416 -16.61 -10.69 5.54
C ARG A 416 -15.41 -11.61 5.71
N VAL A 417 -14.81 -11.63 6.90
CA VAL A 417 -13.79 -12.63 7.28
C VAL A 417 -14.50 -13.80 7.95
N TYR A 418 -14.58 -14.94 7.28
CA TYR A 418 -15.36 -16.09 7.74
C TYR A 418 -14.50 -17.24 8.28
N GLY A 419 -13.20 -17.22 8.00
CA GLY A 419 -12.27 -18.29 8.38
C GLY A 419 -10.82 -17.91 8.18
N TYR A 420 -9.94 -18.89 8.36
CA TYR A 420 -8.52 -18.76 8.08
C TYR A 420 -7.89 -20.12 7.74
N VAL A 421 -6.66 -20.07 7.24
CA VAL A 421 -5.85 -21.22 6.87
C VAL A 421 -4.57 -21.22 7.70
N ASN A 422 -4.22 -22.35 8.32
CA ASN A 422 -2.94 -22.55 9.01
C ASN A 422 -1.86 -23.03 8.04
N ILE A 423 -0.81 -22.24 7.83
CA ILE A 423 0.25 -22.52 6.86
C ILE A 423 1.57 -22.76 7.60
N GLU A 424 2.24 -23.86 7.29
CA GLU A 424 3.55 -24.17 7.85
C GLU A 424 4.64 -23.26 7.26
N ILE A 425 5.56 -22.79 8.10
CA ILE A 425 6.62 -21.88 7.68
C ILE A 425 7.58 -22.59 6.73
N GLY A 426 7.61 -22.11 5.50
CA GLY A 426 8.44 -22.68 4.43
C GLY A 426 7.62 -23.36 3.33
N TYR A 427 6.34 -23.60 3.57
CA TYR A 427 5.40 -24.13 2.60
C TYR A 427 4.57 -23.03 1.93
N GLU A 428 4.01 -23.35 0.76
CA GLU A 428 3.14 -22.46 0.00
C GLU A 428 1.71 -22.41 0.57
N VAL A 429 0.99 -21.35 0.20
CA VAL A 429 -0.28 -20.95 0.81
C VAL A 429 -1.40 -22.00 0.61
N THR A 430 -1.34 -22.79 -0.45
CA THR A 430 -2.39 -23.74 -0.85
C THR A 430 -2.46 -25.02 -0.01
N GLN A 431 -1.54 -25.23 0.93
CA GLN A 431 -1.41 -26.50 1.67
C GLN A 431 -1.90 -26.45 3.13
N GLY A 432 -2.56 -25.37 3.55
CA GLY A 432 -2.94 -25.21 4.95
C GLY A 432 -4.33 -25.76 5.31
N GLN A 433 -4.52 -26.11 6.58
CA GLN A 433 -5.81 -26.56 7.10
C GLN A 433 -6.76 -25.36 7.30
N ARG A 434 -7.97 -25.46 6.74
CA ARG A 434 -9.05 -24.47 6.90
C ARG A 434 -9.68 -24.57 8.29
N VAL A 435 -9.94 -23.41 8.88
CA VAL A 435 -10.64 -23.26 10.15
C VAL A 435 -11.68 -22.15 9.98
N LEU A 436 -12.95 -22.48 10.21
CA LEU A 436 -14.04 -21.49 10.20
C LEU A 436 -14.09 -20.76 11.54
N LEU A 437 -14.41 -19.47 11.50
CA LEU A 437 -14.68 -18.70 12.70
C LEU A 437 -16.09 -19.03 13.21
N GLU A 438 -16.28 -19.11 14.53
CA GLU A 438 -17.60 -19.29 15.13
C GLU A 438 -18.56 -18.16 14.75
N LYS A 439 -18.03 -16.93 14.66
CA LYS A 439 -18.74 -15.76 14.19
C LYS A 439 -17.87 -15.02 13.15
N PRO A 440 -18.34 -14.89 11.91
CA PRO A 440 -17.67 -14.07 10.90
C PRO A 440 -17.53 -12.62 11.34
N LEU A 441 -16.45 -11.97 10.90
CA LEU A 441 -16.21 -10.54 11.12
C LEU A 441 -16.66 -9.79 9.86
N GLU A 442 -17.58 -8.85 10.04
CA GLU A 442 -18.12 -8.04 8.94
C GLU A 442 -17.67 -6.59 9.09
N PHE A 443 -17.40 -5.97 7.93
CA PHE A 443 -17.00 -4.58 7.83
C PHE A 443 -17.30 -4.05 6.44
N ASP A 444 -18.00 -2.92 6.37
CA ASP A 444 -18.27 -2.23 5.12
C ASP A 444 -17.51 -0.90 5.07
N PHE A 445 -17.03 -0.53 3.89
CA PHE A 445 -16.36 0.74 3.70
C PHE A 445 -16.51 1.25 2.28
N ASP A 446 -16.49 2.57 2.14
CA ASP A 446 -16.41 3.18 0.83
C ASP A 446 -14.94 3.40 0.45
N THR A 447 -14.67 3.23 -0.84
CA THR A 447 -13.35 3.43 -1.44
C THR A 447 -13.48 3.87 -2.90
N LYS A 448 -12.36 4.02 -3.58
CA LYS A 448 -12.30 4.25 -5.03
C LYS A 448 -11.76 3.01 -5.73
N GLY A 449 -12.22 2.79 -6.95
CA GLY A 449 -11.79 1.66 -7.76
C GLY A 449 -12.14 1.81 -9.21
N ILE A 450 -11.68 0.86 -10.02
CA ILE A 450 -12.08 0.68 -11.40
C ILE A 450 -12.97 -0.54 -11.53
N VAL A 451 -13.86 -0.50 -12.51
CA VAL A 451 -14.62 -1.65 -12.98
C VAL A 451 -14.51 -1.72 -14.50
N PHE A 452 -14.30 -2.92 -15.02
CA PHE A 452 -14.35 -3.21 -16.45
C PHE A 452 -15.02 -4.57 -16.68
N LYS A 453 -15.51 -4.80 -17.90
CA LYS A 453 -16.08 -6.08 -18.31
C LYS A 453 -15.07 -6.85 -19.15
N ALA A 454 -14.58 -7.97 -18.64
CA ALA A 454 -13.68 -8.85 -19.36
C ALA A 454 -14.41 -9.59 -20.51
N PRO A 455 -13.78 -9.75 -21.69
CA PRO A 455 -14.31 -10.59 -22.76
C PRO A 455 -14.51 -12.04 -22.32
N LYS A 456 -15.53 -12.72 -22.83
CA LYS A 456 -15.83 -14.11 -22.50
C LYS A 456 -14.82 -15.09 -23.13
N PRO A 457 -14.18 -16.03 -22.41
CA PRO A 457 -13.22 -16.99 -22.98
C PRO A 457 -13.90 -18.14 -23.75
N VAL A 458 -14.49 -17.85 -24.91
CA VAL A 458 -15.29 -18.80 -25.69
C VAL A 458 -14.53 -20.04 -26.15
N ILE A 459 -13.21 -19.92 -26.44
CA ILE A 459 -12.41 -21.04 -26.93
C ILE A 459 -12.17 -22.05 -25.80
N GLU A 460 -11.77 -21.56 -24.63
CA GLU A 460 -11.50 -22.43 -23.48
C GLU A 460 -12.79 -22.98 -22.84
N ILE A 461 -13.88 -22.21 -22.86
CA ILE A 461 -15.22 -22.72 -22.48
C ILE A 461 -15.61 -23.89 -23.38
N GLY A 462 -15.47 -23.77 -24.70
CA GLY A 462 -15.86 -24.83 -25.63
C GLY A 462 -15.03 -26.12 -25.54
N LYS A 463 -13.91 -26.11 -24.80
CA LYS A 463 -13.09 -27.30 -24.52
C LYS A 463 -13.37 -27.92 -23.14
N SER A 464 -14.10 -27.21 -22.28
CA SER A 464 -14.26 -27.57 -20.87
C SER A 464 -15.51 -28.43 -20.64
N GLU A 465 -15.42 -29.35 -19.69
CA GLU A 465 -16.58 -30.10 -19.19
C GLU A 465 -17.44 -29.24 -18.23
N ASN A 466 -16.85 -28.21 -17.62
CA ASN A 466 -17.52 -27.28 -16.72
C ASN A 466 -17.31 -25.84 -17.20
N GLU A 467 -18.22 -25.40 -18.07
CA GLU A 467 -18.19 -24.08 -18.70
C GLU A 467 -18.20 -22.94 -17.68
N GLU A 468 -19.06 -23.03 -16.66
CA GLU A 468 -19.22 -22.00 -15.64
C GLU A 468 -17.95 -21.84 -14.78
N TYR A 469 -17.35 -22.96 -14.38
CA TYR A 469 -16.06 -22.96 -13.67
C TYR A 469 -14.96 -22.31 -14.52
N THR A 470 -14.82 -22.71 -15.78
CA THR A 470 -13.77 -22.19 -16.67
C THR A 470 -13.93 -20.70 -16.94
N GLU A 471 -15.15 -20.24 -17.18
CA GLU A 471 -15.47 -18.83 -17.43
C GLU A 471 -15.11 -17.98 -16.20
N ALA A 472 -15.70 -18.31 -15.05
CA ALA A 472 -15.54 -17.52 -13.86
C ALA A 472 -14.10 -17.58 -13.31
N SER A 473 -13.46 -18.76 -13.35
CA SER A 473 -12.06 -18.93 -12.94
C SER A 473 -11.09 -18.19 -13.87
N GLY A 474 -11.48 -17.99 -15.14
CA GLY A 474 -10.76 -17.16 -16.10
C GLY A 474 -10.80 -15.69 -15.72
N TYR A 475 -11.97 -15.16 -15.32
CA TYR A 475 -12.09 -13.78 -14.84
C TYR A 475 -11.33 -13.54 -13.53
N HIS A 476 -11.41 -14.47 -12.58
CA HIS A 476 -10.65 -14.40 -11.32
C HIS A 476 -9.13 -14.45 -11.54
N ALA A 477 -8.65 -15.33 -12.42
CA ALA A 477 -7.25 -15.33 -12.81
C ALA A 477 -6.85 -14.04 -13.56
N THR A 478 -7.73 -13.46 -14.38
CA THR A 478 -7.46 -12.18 -15.07
C THR A 478 -7.32 -11.04 -14.06
N GLU A 479 -8.23 -10.95 -13.09
CA GLU A 479 -8.18 -9.99 -11.97
C GLU A 479 -6.82 -10.05 -11.26
N HIS A 480 -6.40 -11.24 -10.83
CA HIS A 480 -5.12 -11.45 -10.17
C HIS A 480 -3.95 -10.95 -11.03
N VAL A 481 -3.89 -11.37 -12.30
CA VAL A 481 -2.75 -11.07 -13.17
C VAL A 481 -2.70 -9.57 -13.50
N VAL A 482 -3.85 -8.88 -13.60
CA VAL A 482 -3.90 -7.42 -13.80
C VAL A 482 -3.40 -6.67 -12.57
N ILE A 483 -3.82 -7.07 -11.36
CA ILE A 483 -3.35 -6.46 -10.11
C ILE A 483 -1.85 -6.70 -9.92
N GLU A 484 -1.38 -7.95 -10.01
CA GLU A 484 0.01 -8.29 -9.77
C GLU A 484 0.94 -7.78 -10.89
N GLY A 485 0.49 -7.85 -12.15
CA GLY A 485 1.23 -7.31 -13.30
C GLY A 485 1.36 -5.80 -13.26
N SER A 486 0.36 -5.10 -12.71
CA SER A 486 0.41 -3.64 -12.56
C SER A 486 1.23 -3.14 -11.37
N ASN A 487 1.81 -4.01 -10.54
CA ASN A 487 2.46 -3.62 -9.29
C ASN A 487 3.49 -2.48 -9.45
N MET A 488 4.43 -2.58 -10.39
CA MET A 488 5.39 -1.49 -10.61
C MET A 488 4.80 -0.30 -11.35
N ILE A 489 3.75 -0.52 -12.15
CA ILE A 489 3.01 0.57 -12.81
C ILE A 489 2.39 1.45 -11.71
N THR A 490 1.72 0.84 -10.72
CA THR A 490 1.03 1.56 -9.65
C THR A 490 1.94 2.15 -8.57
N GLY A 491 3.26 1.88 -8.60
CA GLY A 491 4.22 2.39 -7.61
C GLY A 491 4.61 1.39 -6.52
N GLY A 492 4.51 0.10 -6.80
CA GLY A 492 4.83 -0.96 -5.85
C GLY A 492 3.73 -1.16 -4.79
N VAL A 493 2.50 -0.73 -5.10
CA VAL A 493 1.34 -0.71 -4.20
C VAL A 493 0.26 -1.68 -4.63
N SER A 494 0.58 -2.75 -5.38
CA SER A 494 -0.42 -3.81 -5.63
C SER A 494 -0.96 -4.41 -4.33
N GLN A 495 -0.17 -4.38 -3.25
CA GLN A 495 -0.61 -4.78 -1.91
C GLN A 495 -1.69 -3.86 -1.32
N ASP A 496 -1.87 -2.67 -1.88
CA ASP A 496 -2.92 -1.74 -1.47
C ASP A 496 -4.13 -1.78 -2.42
N LEU A 497 -4.18 -2.76 -3.33
CA LEU A 497 -5.33 -3.04 -4.19
C LEU A 497 -6.03 -4.32 -3.73
N GLY A 498 -7.36 -4.27 -3.71
CA GLY A 498 -8.24 -5.42 -3.65
C GLY A 498 -8.83 -5.72 -5.04
N GLY A 499 -9.29 -6.95 -5.24
CA GLY A 499 -9.87 -7.41 -6.49
C GLY A 499 -11.12 -8.23 -6.23
N ILE A 500 -12.14 -8.05 -7.07
CA ILE A 500 -13.37 -8.84 -7.05
C ILE A 500 -13.78 -9.14 -8.49
N SER A 501 -14.05 -10.40 -8.78
CA SER A 501 -14.60 -10.88 -10.03
C SER A 501 -15.96 -11.53 -9.74
N LEU A 502 -16.99 -11.06 -10.44
CA LEU A 502 -18.37 -11.48 -10.19
C LEU A 502 -18.77 -12.64 -11.08
N GLY A 503 -18.51 -13.87 -10.63
CA GLY A 503 -19.01 -15.10 -11.26
C GLY A 503 -18.75 -15.13 -12.77
N THR A 504 -19.81 -15.40 -13.55
CA THR A 504 -19.78 -15.41 -15.02
C THR A 504 -20.18 -14.08 -15.68
N SER A 505 -20.41 -13.02 -14.91
CA SER A 505 -20.82 -11.71 -15.46
C SER A 505 -19.73 -11.04 -16.32
N GLY A 506 -18.47 -11.41 -16.10
CA GLY A 506 -17.29 -10.76 -16.67
C GLY A 506 -16.91 -9.44 -15.99
N LEU A 507 -17.67 -8.97 -14.99
CA LEU A 507 -17.33 -7.74 -14.26
C LEU A 507 -16.15 -8.00 -13.31
N VAL A 508 -15.09 -7.23 -13.51
CA VAL A 508 -13.88 -7.24 -12.69
C VAL A 508 -13.71 -5.87 -12.04
N PHE A 509 -13.67 -5.86 -10.72
CA PHE A 509 -13.45 -4.69 -9.87
C PHE A 509 -12.03 -4.72 -9.32
N ILE A 510 -11.31 -3.61 -9.43
CA ILE A 510 -10.00 -3.43 -8.79
C ILE A 510 -10.05 -2.12 -8.01
N TYR A 511 -9.86 -2.19 -6.69
CA TYR A 511 -10.18 -1.07 -5.81
C TYR A 511 -9.09 -0.84 -4.76
N ASP A 512 -9.02 0.38 -4.22
CA ASP A 512 -8.06 0.72 -3.18
C ASP A 512 -8.46 0.05 -1.84
N SER A 513 -7.58 -0.72 -1.22
CA SER A 513 -7.88 -1.42 0.03
C SER A 513 -8.00 -0.50 1.26
N ALA A 514 -7.67 0.78 1.11
CA ALA A 514 -7.82 1.80 2.14
C ALA A 514 -9.17 2.50 2.02
N ILE A 515 -9.80 2.80 3.16
CA ILE A 515 -11.04 3.58 3.22
C ILE A 515 -10.82 4.92 2.51
N GLY A 516 -11.76 5.31 1.66
CA GLY A 516 -11.74 6.54 0.87
C GLY A 516 -10.77 6.57 -0.31
N GLY A 517 -10.00 5.51 -0.51
CA GLY A 517 -9.08 5.33 -1.63
C GLY A 517 -7.73 6.02 -1.46
N ASN A 518 -6.64 5.29 -1.72
CA ASN A 518 -5.26 5.76 -1.69
C ASN A 518 -4.72 6.21 -3.06
N GLY A 519 -5.51 6.05 -4.14
CA GLY A 519 -5.15 6.45 -5.50
C GLY A 519 -4.45 5.39 -6.33
N ALA A 520 -4.20 4.18 -5.80
CA ALA A 520 -3.57 3.09 -6.56
C ALA A 520 -4.43 2.66 -7.76
N SER A 521 -5.74 2.56 -7.56
CA SER A 521 -6.73 2.22 -8.60
C SER A 521 -6.81 3.30 -9.68
N LYS A 522 -6.65 4.58 -9.34
CA LYS A 522 -6.56 5.66 -10.33
C LYS A 522 -5.25 5.58 -11.13
N ALA A 523 -4.14 5.27 -10.46
CA ALA A 523 -2.85 5.08 -11.12
C ALA A 523 -2.85 3.88 -12.08
N LEU A 524 -3.63 2.85 -11.79
CA LEU A 524 -3.93 1.72 -12.68
C LEU A 524 -4.89 2.14 -13.80
N TYR A 525 -5.99 2.83 -13.46
CA TYR A 525 -6.96 3.34 -14.42
C TYR A 525 -6.29 4.14 -15.53
N ASP A 526 -5.32 5.01 -15.23
CA ASP A 526 -4.67 5.85 -16.25
C ASP A 526 -3.68 5.08 -17.15
N ARG A 527 -3.33 3.83 -16.81
CA ARG A 527 -2.30 3.02 -17.49
C ARG A 527 -2.74 1.56 -17.70
N LEU A 528 -4.04 1.34 -17.81
CA LEU A 528 -4.64 0.02 -17.81
C LEU A 528 -4.22 -0.81 -19.04
N GLU A 529 -3.99 -0.18 -20.19
CA GLU A 529 -3.51 -0.81 -21.41
C GLU A 529 -2.16 -1.49 -21.19
N LYS A 530 -1.22 -0.79 -20.56
CA LYS A 530 0.10 -1.34 -20.22
C LYS A 530 -0.02 -2.47 -19.20
N ALA A 531 -0.99 -2.40 -18.30
CA ALA A 531 -1.28 -3.50 -17.38
C ALA A 531 -1.80 -4.73 -18.14
N PHE A 532 -2.77 -4.58 -19.05
CA PHE A 532 -3.30 -5.67 -19.87
C PHE A 532 -2.24 -6.34 -20.75
N GLU A 533 -1.42 -5.54 -21.43
CA GLU A 533 -0.32 -6.04 -22.26
C GLU A 533 0.65 -6.87 -21.42
N ARG A 534 1.10 -6.32 -20.29
CA ARG A 534 2.00 -7.03 -19.38
C ARG A 534 1.39 -8.29 -18.81
N SER A 535 0.12 -8.24 -18.42
CA SER A 535 -0.61 -9.38 -17.89
C SER A 535 -0.66 -10.52 -18.90
N LEU A 536 -0.86 -10.22 -20.19
CA LEU A 536 -0.80 -11.21 -21.26
C LEU A 536 0.58 -11.89 -21.33
N TYR A 537 1.67 -11.11 -21.33
CA TYR A 537 3.03 -11.67 -21.33
C TYR A 537 3.31 -12.57 -20.12
N ILE A 538 2.86 -12.16 -18.92
CA ILE A 538 3.01 -12.93 -17.69
C ILE A 538 2.40 -14.33 -17.82
N VAL A 539 1.16 -14.45 -18.29
CA VAL A 539 0.49 -15.76 -18.40
C VAL A 539 1.04 -16.58 -19.56
N LYS A 540 1.32 -15.93 -20.70
CA LYS A 540 1.79 -16.56 -21.95
C LYS A 540 3.20 -17.14 -21.84
N GLU A 541 4.11 -16.43 -21.17
CA GLU A 541 5.51 -16.85 -21.04
C GLU A 541 5.78 -17.75 -19.84
N CYS A 542 4.81 -17.92 -18.95
CA CYS A 542 4.97 -18.80 -17.80
C CYS A 542 5.00 -20.27 -18.25
N PRO A 543 6.06 -21.04 -17.96
CA PRO A 543 6.22 -22.42 -18.44
C PRO A 543 5.39 -23.44 -17.67
N CYS A 544 4.60 -23.02 -16.66
CA CYS A 544 3.81 -23.94 -15.88
C CYS A 544 2.71 -24.60 -16.73
N LYS A 545 2.49 -25.89 -16.52
CA LYS A 545 1.46 -26.70 -17.18
C LYS A 545 0.17 -26.83 -16.37
N SER A 546 0.16 -26.27 -15.15
CA SER A 546 -1.02 -26.29 -14.28
C SER A 546 -2.14 -25.48 -14.91
N GLU A 547 -3.36 -26.04 -14.90
CA GLU A 547 -4.58 -25.36 -15.33
C GLU A 547 -4.83 -24.10 -14.52
N SER A 548 -4.69 -24.18 -13.18
CA SER A 548 -4.83 -23.02 -12.29
C SER A 548 -3.69 -22.03 -12.39
N GLY A 549 -2.61 -22.37 -13.10
CA GLY A 549 -1.36 -21.65 -13.13
C GLY A 549 -0.50 -21.89 -11.88
N CYS A 550 0.29 -20.91 -11.49
CA CYS A 550 1.27 -21.04 -10.41
C CYS A 550 1.62 -19.66 -9.80
N PRO A 551 2.44 -19.60 -8.73
CA PRO A 551 2.92 -18.36 -8.13
C PRO A 551 3.51 -17.32 -9.10
N ARG A 552 4.04 -17.76 -10.25
CA ARG A 552 4.69 -16.90 -11.26
C ARG A 552 3.74 -16.35 -12.33
N CYS A 553 2.45 -16.67 -12.28
CA CYS A 553 1.50 -16.15 -13.26
C CYS A 553 0.16 -15.73 -12.63
N THR A 554 -0.63 -16.66 -12.14
CA THR A 554 -2.05 -16.44 -11.80
C THR A 554 -2.31 -16.28 -10.30
N TYR A 555 -1.38 -16.64 -9.42
CA TYR A 555 -1.65 -16.58 -7.98
C TYR A 555 -1.44 -15.15 -7.45
N SER A 556 -2.31 -14.75 -6.53
CA SER A 556 -2.14 -13.56 -5.72
C SER A 556 -1.95 -13.93 -4.23
N TYR A 557 -1.09 -13.17 -3.55
CA TYR A 557 -0.94 -13.31 -2.10
C TYR A 557 -2.17 -12.79 -1.34
N ARG A 558 -2.95 -11.89 -1.96
CA ARG A 558 -4.13 -11.23 -1.37
C ARG A 558 -5.45 -11.94 -1.67
N CYS A 559 -5.44 -12.99 -2.47
CA CYS A 559 -6.62 -13.78 -2.75
C CYS A 559 -7.24 -14.32 -1.44
N GLY A 560 -8.45 -13.84 -1.12
CA GLY A 560 -9.27 -14.29 0.01
C GLY A 560 -9.75 -15.74 -0.14
N ASN A 561 -9.79 -16.24 -1.38
CA ASN A 561 -10.19 -17.60 -1.75
C ASN A 561 -9.01 -18.57 -1.79
N ASN A 562 -7.88 -18.21 -1.18
CA ASN A 562 -6.68 -19.04 -1.11
C ASN A 562 -6.10 -19.51 -2.47
N ASN A 563 -6.30 -18.74 -3.54
CA ASN A 563 -5.93 -19.09 -4.92
C ASN A 563 -6.65 -20.33 -5.49
N GLU A 564 -7.86 -20.61 -4.99
CA GLU A 564 -8.78 -21.55 -5.64
C GLU A 564 -9.58 -20.85 -6.75
N TYR A 565 -10.17 -21.65 -7.65
CA TYR A 565 -10.96 -21.17 -8.79
C TYR A 565 -10.15 -20.26 -9.73
N LEU A 566 -9.05 -20.79 -10.28
CA LEU A 566 -8.21 -20.10 -11.25
C LEU A 566 -8.10 -20.94 -12.52
N HIS A 567 -8.07 -20.27 -13.68
CA HIS A 567 -7.90 -20.94 -14.97
C HIS A 567 -7.00 -20.13 -15.91
N LYS A 568 -5.74 -20.56 -16.07
CA LYS A 568 -4.67 -19.86 -16.77
C LYS A 568 -4.96 -19.67 -18.26
N LEU A 569 -5.43 -20.71 -18.96
CA LEU A 569 -5.65 -20.63 -20.40
C LEU A 569 -6.82 -19.70 -20.73
N ALA A 570 -7.89 -19.74 -19.91
CA ALA A 570 -9.01 -18.82 -20.04
C ALA A 570 -8.56 -17.38 -19.79
N ALA A 571 -7.77 -17.11 -18.74
CA ALA A 571 -7.19 -15.79 -18.53
C ALA A 571 -6.29 -15.33 -19.69
N THR A 572 -5.54 -16.26 -20.30
CA THR A 572 -4.71 -15.97 -21.48
C THR A 572 -5.58 -15.57 -22.68
N GLU A 573 -6.68 -16.29 -22.93
CA GLU A 573 -7.64 -15.95 -23.99
C GLU A 573 -8.27 -14.57 -23.72
N ILE A 574 -8.76 -14.33 -22.51
CA ILE A 574 -9.36 -13.04 -22.09
C ILE A 574 -8.38 -11.89 -22.36
N LEU A 575 -7.15 -12.00 -21.86
CA LEU A 575 -6.12 -10.98 -22.03
C LEU A 575 -5.70 -10.81 -23.49
N GLN A 576 -5.65 -11.88 -24.28
CA GLN A 576 -5.36 -11.79 -25.71
C GLN A 576 -6.46 -11.00 -26.43
N ARG A 577 -7.74 -11.34 -26.18
CA ARG A 577 -8.89 -10.65 -26.76
C ARG A 577 -8.96 -9.16 -26.39
N ILE A 578 -8.63 -8.83 -25.14
CA ILE A 578 -8.46 -7.43 -24.71
C ILE A 578 -7.38 -6.74 -25.53
N ASN A 579 -6.20 -7.35 -25.70
CA ASN A 579 -5.10 -6.73 -26.46
C ASN A 579 -5.36 -6.70 -27.98
N ASP A 580 -6.25 -7.55 -28.49
CA ASP A 580 -6.69 -7.56 -29.90
C ASP A 580 -7.77 -6.50 -30.19
N GLY A 581 -8.22 -5.75 -29.17
CA GLY A 581 -9.13 -4.62 -29.33
C GLY A 581 -10.61 -4.97 -29.21
N GLU A 582 -10.96 -6.06 -28.53
CA GLU A 582 -12.36 -6.43 -28.32
C GLU A 582 -13.14 -5.36 -27.54
N ILE A 583 -14.39 -5.17 -27.92
CA ILE A 583 -15.26 -4.15 -27.34
C ILE A 583 -16.17 -4.78 -26.29
N THR A 584 -16.10 -4.24 -25.07
CA THR A 584 -17.04 -4.55 -23.98
C THR A 584 -17.50 -3.28 -23.30
N GLU A 585 -18.70 -3.31 -22.72
CA GLU A 585 -19.30 -2.18 -22.00
C GLU A 585 -19.53 -2.55 -20.52
N VAL A 586 -19.37 -1.56 -19.63
CA VAL A 586 -19.62 -1.76 -18.20
C VAL A 586 -21.13 -1.74 -17.95
N SER A 587 -21.65 -2.84 -17.42
CA SER A 587 -23.02 -2.94 -16.90
C SER A 587 -23.05 -2.87 -15.38
N GLU A 588 -24.20 -2.51 -14.80
CA GLU A 588 -24.40 -2.69 -13.35
C GLU A 588 -24.46 -4.19 -13.01
N PRO A 589 -23.96 -4.59 -11.83
CA PRO A 589 -24.16 -5.95 -11.32
C PRO A 589 -25.66 -6.27 -11.21
N VAL A 590 -26.07 -7.46 -11.64
CA VAL A 590 -27.46 -7.92 -11.54
C VAL A 590 -27.65 -8.86 -10.35
N GLU A 591 -28.91 -9.02 -9.91
CA GLU A 591 -29.25 -9.96 -8.83
C GLU A 591 -28.88 -11.39 -9.23
N GLY A 592 -27.82 -11.93 -8.63
CA GLY A 592 -27.23 -13.23 -8.99
C GLY A 592 -25.72 -13.17 -9.26
N ASP A 593 -25.18 -11.99 -9.55
CA ASP A 593 -23.74 -11.74 -9.70
C ASP A 593 -23.06 -11.86 -8.34
N LYS A 594 -22.72 -13.09 -7.94
CA LYS A 594 -21.98 -13.37 -6.73
C LYS A 594 -20.51 -13.61 -7.08
N PRO A 595 -19.57 -13.21 -6.20
CA PRO A 595 -18.21 -13.74 -6.26
C PRO A 595 -18.26 -15.27 -6.34
N LEU A 596 -17.26 -15.86 -6.99
CA LEU A 596 -17.13 -17.31 -7.18
C LEU A 596 -17.12 -18.15 -5.89
N VAL A 597 -17.02 -17.49 -4.73
CA VAL A 597 -16.97 -18.10 -3.40
C VAL A 597 -17.98 -17.43 -2.48
#